data_AF-A0A1E3Q8S3-F1
#
_entry.id   AF-A0A1E3Q8S3-F1
#
_cell.length_a   1.000
_cell.length_b   1.000
_cell.length_c   1.000
_cell.angle_alpha   90.00
_cell.angle_beta   90.00
_cell.angle_gamma   90.00
#
_symmetry.space_group_name_H-M   'P 1'
#
loop_
_entity.id
_entity.type
_entity.pdbx_description
1 polymer ?
#
loop_
_entity_poly.entity_id
_entity_poly.type
_entity_poly.pdbx_seq_one_letter_code
_entity_poly.pdbx_strand_id
1 'polypeptide(L)'
;MLNIVTINGQKYLVDVGFGANGSPIRPLPSAVSANIGMQNNRLLRECILQHTDHAQQLWCFDHINDGGLIWSPTYALTEVEFLPEGIEVSGVHRNCPQVLLGRQNDE
;
A
#
# COMPACT_ATOMS: atom_id res chain seq x y z
N MET A 1 8.70 0.05 -2.59
CA MET A 1 9.14 -0.45 -1.27
C MET A 1 8.21 0.16 -0.24
N LEU A 2 7.69 -0.64 0.69
CA LEU A 2 6.76 -0.21 1.73
C LEU A 2 7.37 -0.52 3.09
N ASN A 3 7.24 0.39 4.04
CA ASN A 3 7.73 0.21 5.41
C ASN A 3 6.69 0.67 6.43
N ILE A 4 6.62 -0.02 7.56
CA ILE A 4 5.94 0.47 8.76
C ILE A 4 7.03 0.89 9.76
N VAL A 5 7.11 2.18 10.07
CA VAL A 5 8.08 2.73 11.02
C VAL A 5 7.39 3.10 12.32
N THR A 6 8.04 2.84 13.45
CA THR A 6 7.52 3.23 14.77
C THR A 6 8.30 4.42 15.30
N ILE A 7 7.62 5.53 15.57
CA ILE A 7 8.20 6.75 16.13
C ILE A 7 7.38 7.12 17.37
N ASN A 8 8.04 7.20 18.54
CA ASN A 8 7.37 7.49 19.82
C ASN A 8 6.15 6.59 20.11
N GLY A 9 6.23 5.31 19.75
CA GLY A 9 5.15 4.33 19.95
C GLY A 9 4.02 4.37 18.91
N GLN A 10 4.03 5.34 17.99
CA GLN A 10 3.07 5.44 16.89
C GLN A 10 3.63 4.83 15.61
N LYS A 11 2.81 4.04 14.91
CA LYS A 11 3.15 3.44 13.61
C LYS A 11 2.80 4.37 12.45
N TYR A 12 3.68 4.42 11.46
CA TYR A 12 3.52 5.20 10.23
C TYR A 12 3.83 4.33 9.01
N LEU A 13 3.00 4.44 7.98
CA LEU A 13 3.32 3.92 6.66
C LEU A 13 4.27 4.87 5.93
N VAL A 14 5.37 4.33 5.42
CA VAL A 14 6.32 5.02 4.55
C VAL A 14 6.39 4.28 3.23
N ASP A 15 5.92 4.94 2.19
CA ASP A 15 5.91 4.44 0.82
C ASP A 15 6.70 5.40 -0.06
N VAL A 16 7.79 4.87 -0.63
CA VAL A 16 8.70 5.63 -1.52
C VAL A 16 8.82 4.97 -2.89
N GLY A 17 7.96 3.98 -3.19
CA GLY A 17 8.09 3.17 -4.40
C GLY A 17 6.81 2.86 -5.15
N PHE A 18 5.66 3.36 -4.70
CA PHE A 18 4.40 3.21 -5.45
C PHE A 18 4.28 4.18 -6.63
N GLY A 19 4.94 5.34 -6.57
CA GLY A 19 4.94 6.33 -7.64
C GLY A 19 3.78 7.33 -7.54
N ALA A 20 3.43 7.99 -8.65
CA ALA A 20 2.58 9.18 -8.67
C ALA A 20 1.08 8.94 -8.37
N ASN A 21 0.63 7.69 -8.30
CA ASN A 21 -0.79 7.34 -8.18
C ASN A 21 -1.29 7.42 -6.73
N GLY A 22 -1.28 8.60 -6.10
CA GLY A 22 -1.85 8.80 -4.77
C GLY A 22 -1.01 8.26 -3.61
N SER A 23 0.27 7.93 -3.86
CA SER A 23 1.22 7.58 -2.80
C SER A 23 1.35 8.71 -1.76
N PRO A 24 1.48 8.40 -0.46
CA PRO A 24 1.67 9.41 0.58
C PRO A 24 2.93 10.25 0.36
N ILE A 25 2.81 11.57 0.43
CA ILE A 25 3.96 12.49 0.37
C ILE A 25 4.74 12.61 1.69
N ARG A 26 4.27 11.97 2.76
CA ARG A 26 4.87 11.98 4.10
C ARG A 26 4.51 10.72 4.86
N PRO A 27 5.25 10.35 5.93
CA PRO A 27 4.89 9.24 6.80
C PRO A 27 3.42 9.34 7.24
N LEU A 28 2.62 8.34 6.88
CA LEU A 28 1.18 8.35 7.07
C LEU A 28 0.81 7.63 8.37
N PRO A 29 0.25 8.30 9.38
CA PRO A 29 -0.27 7.62 10.57
C PRO A 29 -1.53 6.81 10.23
N SER A 30 -2.01 5.99 11.17
CA SER A 30 -3.31 5.29 11.10
C SER A 30 -4.51 6.26 11.18
N ALA A 31 -4.64 7.15 10.21
CA ALA A 31 -5.68 8.17 10.12
C ALA A 31 -5.86 8.64 8.67
N VAL A 32 -6.92 9.42 8.42
CA VAL A 32 -7.07 10.18 7.18
C VAL A 32 -6.08 11.34 7.16
N SER A 33 -5.45 11.59 6.01
CA SER A 33 -4.47 12.64 5.81
C SER A 33 -4.64 13.26 4.42
N ALA A 34 -4.44 14.58 4.35
CA ALA A 34 -4.38 15.28 3.07
C ALA A 34 -3.11 14.91 2.29
N ASN A 35 -3.25 14.74 0.98
CA ASN A 35 -2.16 14.43 0.05
C ASN A 35 -1.96 15.56 -0.97
N ILE A 36 -1.51 15.24 -2.20
CA ILE A 36 -1.27 16.23 -3.25
C ILE A 36 -2.61 16.78 -3.78
N GLY A 37 -2.75 18.11 -3.83
CA GLY A 37 -3.96 18.75 -4.34
C GLY A 37 -5.17 18.44 -3.45
N MET A 38 -6.27 17.99 -4.06
CA MET A 38 -7.50 17.60 -3.36
C MET A 38 -7.52 16.11 -2.97
N GLN A 39 -6.42 15.37 -3.22
CA GLN A 39 -6.34 13.97 -2.85
C GLN A 39 -6.26 13.80 -1.33
N ASN A 40 -6.89 12.75 -0.82
CA ASN A 40 -6.68 12.29 0.55
C ASN A 40 -6.24 10.82 0.54
N ASN A 41 -5.52 10.44 1.59
CA ASN A 41 -5.16 9.06 1.85
C ASN A 41 -5.52 8.67 3.28
N ARG A 42 -5.66 7.37 3.52
CA ARG A 42 -5.88 6.83 4.86
C ARG A 42 -5.17 5.49 5.04
N LEU A 43 -4.82 5.23 6.29
CA LEU A 43 -4.28 3.96 6.73
C LEU A 43 -5.20 3.39 7.81
N LEU A 44 -5.66 2.16 7.60
CA LEU A 44 -6.56 1.44 8.49
C LEU A 44 -5.93 0.12 8.91
N ARG A 45 -6.30 -0.38 10.10
CA ARG A 45 -5.98 -1.75 10.53
C ARG A 45 -7.27 -2.55 10.54
N GLU A 46 -7.48 -3.35 9.50
CA GLU A 46 -8.75 -4.05 9.26
C GLU A 46 -8.55 -5.44 8.64
N CYS A 47 -9.60 -6.26 8.69
CA CYS A 47 -9.65 -7.54 7.97
C CYS A 47 -10.14 -7.28 6.54
N ILE A 48 -9.45 -7.83 5.54
CA ILE A 48 -9.92 -7.81 4.15
C ILE A 48 -10.93 -8.94 3.90
N LEU A 49 -11.81 -8.76 2.92
CA LEU A 49 -12.87 -9.73 2.60
C LEU A 49 -12.32 -11.11 2.19
N GLN A 50 -11.13 -11.14 1.60
CA GLN A 50 -10.49 -12.35 1.09
C GLN A 50 -9.92 -13.24 2.21
N HIS A 51 -9.79 -12.74 3.43
CA HIS A 51 -9.33 -13.56 4.55
C HIS A 51 -10.38 -14.61 4.92
N THR A 52 -9.93 -15.85 5.04
CA THR A 52 -10.73 -16.95 5.60
C THR A 52 -10.80 -16.89 7.13
N ASP A 53 -9.80 -16.29 7.77
CA ASP A 53 -9.77 -16.00 9.20
C ASP A 53 -10.01 -14.50 9.45
N HIS A 54 -11.20 -14.16 9.91
CA HIS A 54 -11.61 -12.77 10.15
C HIS A 54 -10.95 -12.11 11.38
N ALA A 55 -10.22 -12.88 12.20
CA ALA A 55 -9.41 -12.31 13.27
C ALA A 55 -8.12 -11.67 12.74
N GLN A 56 -7.70 -12.02 11.52
CA GLN A 56 -6.49 -11.48 10.90
C GLN A 56 -6.71 -10.04 10.43
N GLN A 57 -5.77 -9.17 10.78
CA GLN A 57 -5.81 -7.75 10.48
C GLN A 57 -4.59 -7.38 9.65
N LEU A 58 -4.79 -6.60 8.60
CA LEU A 58 -3.75 -6.02 7.77
C LEU A 58 -3.77 -4.50 7.93
N TRP A 59 -2.66 -3.87 7.57
CA TRP A 59 -2.66 -2.45 7.28
C TRP A 59 -3.20 -2.22 5.87
N CYS A 60 -4.35 -1.58 5.74
CA CYS A 60 -4.98 -1.24 4.47
C CYS A 60 -4.73 0.23 4.14
N PHE A 61 -4.14 0.46 2.97
CA PHE A 61 -3.92 1.79 2.42
C PHE A 61 -4.94 2.08 1.32
N ASP A 62 -5.67 3.18 1.50
CA ASP A 62 -6.63 3.68 0.52
C ASP A 62 -6.30 5.12 0.17
N HIS A 63 -6.63 5.50 -1.07
CA HIS A 63 -6.60 6.89 -1.49
C HIS A 63 -7.94 7.28 -2.12
N ILE A 64 -8.16 8.58 -2.20
CA ILE A 64 -9.26 9.17 -2.94
C ILE A 64 -8.73 10.33 -3.76
N ASN A 65 -9.15 10.37 -5.02
CA ASN A 65 -8.83 11.43 -5.94
C ASN A 65 -9.92 12.49 -5.95
N ASP A 66 -9.55 13.69 -6.40
CA ASP A 66 -10.37 14.88 -6.40
C ASP A 66 -11.82 14.64 -6.90
N GLY A 67 -12.81 15.06 -6.11
CA GLY A 67 -14.23 14.90 -6.40
C GLY A 67 -14.82 13.50 -6.13
N GLY A 68 -14.01 12.54 -5.72
CA GLY A 68 -14.49 11.22 -5.31
C GLY A 68 -15.22 11.26 -3.97
N LEU A 69 -16.25 10.41 -3.82
CA LEU A 69 -16.87 10.10 -2.51
C LEU A 69 -16.50 8.70 -2.00
N ILE A 70 -15.73 7.95 -2.80
CA ILE A 70 -15.44 6.54 -2.58
C ILE A 70 -13.93 6.36 -2.43
N TRP A 71 -13.53 5.76 -1.32
CA TRP A 71 -12.15 5.34 -1.08
C TRP A 71 -11.78 4.20 -2.03
N SER A 72 -10.65 4.34 -2.72
CA SER A 72 -10.10 3.28 -3.57
C SER A 72 -9.10 2.45 -2.78
N PRO A 73 -9.40 1.16 -2.50
CA PRO A 73 -8.44 0.25 -1.89
C PRO A 73 -7.23 0.09 -2.80
N THR A 74 -6.04 0.32 -2.26
CA THR A 74 -4.82 0.36 -3.07
C THR A 74 -3.92 -0.84 -2.81
N TYR A 75 -3.60 -1.09 -1.53
CA TYR A 75 -2.90 -2.30 -1.10
C TYR A 75 -3.13 -2.57 0.38
N ALA A 76 -2.89 -3.81 0.78
CA ALA A 76 -2.85 -4.23 2.18
C ALA A 76 -1.50 -4.89 2.47
N LEU A 77 -0.94 -4.66 3.66
CA LEU A 77 0.32 -5.26 4.09
C LEU A 77 0.23 -5.90 5.48
N THR A 78 0.95 -7.01 5.64
CA THR A 78 1.20 -7.64 6.93
C THR A 78 2.34 -6.93 7.65
N GLU A 79 2.49 -7.18 8.95
CA GLU A 79 3.65 -6.71 9.73
C GLU A 79 4.83 -7.70 9.71
N VAL A 80 4.89 -8.59 8.71
CA VAL A 80 6.00 -9.53 8.58
C VAL A 80 7.20 -8.78 8.04
N GLU A 81 8.35 -8.92 8.72
CA GLU A 81 9.61 -8.34 8.27
C GLU A 81 10.11 -9.05 7.01
N PHE A 82 10.52 -8.25 6.01
CA PHE A 82 11.17 -8.74 4.80
C PHE A 82 12.66 -8.40 4.84
N LEU A 83 13.49 -9.44 4.81
CA LEU A 83 14.94 -9.29 4.68
C LEU A 83 15.32 -8.87 3.25
N PRO A 84 16.48 -8.23 3.04
CA PRO A 84 16.95 -7.82 1.71
C PRO A 84 16.89 -8.94 0.66
N GLU A 85 17.25 -10.17 1.04
CA GLU A 85 17.20 -11.35 0.18
C GLU A 85 15.77 -11.67 -0.28
N GLY A 86 14.78 -11.48 0.62
CA GLY A 86 13.37 -11.64 0.28
C GLY A 86 12.85 -10.56 -0.68
N ILE A 87 13.40 -9.35 -0.60
CA ILE A 87 13.10 -8.25 -1.53
C ILE A 87 13.70 -8.55 -2.91
N GLU A 88 14.92 -9.10 -2.98
CA GLU A 88 15.58 -9.47 -4.23
C GLU A 88 14.80 -10.55 -4.98
N VAL A 89 14.39 -11.62 -4.30
CA VAL A 89 13.56 -12.69 -4.90
C VAL A 89 12.27 -12.10 -5.48
N SER A 90 11.62 -11.20 -4.73
CA SER A 90 10.41 -10.50 -5.19
C SER A 90 10.68 -9.60 -6.40
N GLY A 91 11.84 -8.94 -6.44
CA GLY A 91 12.28 -8.11 -7.56
C GLY A 91 12.53 -8.90 -8.84
N VAL A 92 13.23 -10.03 -8.74
CA VAL A 92 13.48 -10.95 -9.87
C VAL A 92 12.17 -11.45 -10.46
N HIS A 93 11.21 -11.85 -9.62
CA HIS A 93 9.89 -12.26 -10.08
C HIS A 93 9.16 -11.14 -10.84
N ARG A 94 9.16 -9.90 -10.31
CA ARG A 94 8.51 -8.75 -10.96
C ARG A 94 9.13 -8.39 -12.31
N ASN A 95 10.43 -8.58 -12.48
CA ASN A 95 11.14 -8.29 -13.73
C ASN A 95 11.08 -9.46 -14.73
N CYS A 96 10.34 -10.53 -14.43
CA CYS A 96 10.14 -11.64 -15.36
C CYS A 96 9.27 -11.18 -16.56
N PRO A 97 9.69 -11.43 -17.82
CA PRO A 97 8.96 -10.99 -19.01
C PRO A 97 7.50 -11.46 -19.07
N GLN A 98 7.20 -12.64 -18.51
CA GLN A 98 5.84 -13.20 -18.46
C GLN A 98 4.90 -12.36 -17.57
N VAL A 99 5.43 -11.69 -16.54
CA VAL A 99 4.66 -10.83 -15.63
C VAL A 99 4.44 -9.44 -16.27
N LEU A 100 5.36 -8.98 -17.12
CA LEU A 100 5.27 -7.70 -17.82
C LEU A 100 4.33 -7.75 -19.04
N LEU A 101 4.27 -8.88 -19.75
CA LEU A 101 3.46 -9.07 -20.96
C LEU A 101 1.96 -9.26 -20.69
N GLY A 102 1.57 -9.63 -19.46
CA GLY A 102 0.16 -9.74 -19.04
C GLY A 102 -0.60 -8.41 -18.92
N ARG A 103 0.04 -7.26 -19.23
CA ARG A 103 -0.58 -5.93 -19.22
C ARG A 103 -0.84 -5.34 -20.62
N GLN A 104 -0.54 -6.08 -21.69
CA GLN A 104 -0.65 -5.55 -23.06
C GLN A 104 -1.79 -6.12 -23.91
N ASN A 105 -2.64 -7.01 -23.39
CA ASN A 105 -3.78 -7.53 -24.15
C ASN A 105 -5.06 -7.36 -23.33
N ASP A 106 -5.72 -6.22 -23.51
CA ASP A 106 -7.17 -6.03 -23.33
C ASP A 106 -7.56 -4.81 -24.18
N GLU A 107 -7.77 -5.06 -25.48
CA GLU A 107 -8.64 -4.26 -26.38
C GLU A 107 -9.90 -5.06 -26.69
#